data_AF-A0A2V8VK48-F1
#
_entry.id   AF-A0A2V8VK48-F1
#
_cell.length_a   1.000
_cell.length_b   1.000
_cell.length_c   1.000
_cell.angle_alpha   90.00
_cell.angle_beta   90.00
_cell.angle_gamma   90.00
#
_symmetry.space_group_name_H-M   'P 1'
#
loop_
_entity.id
_entity.type
_entity.pdbx_description
1 polymer ?
#
loop_
_entity_poly.entity_id
_entity_poly.type
_entity_poly.pdbx_seq_one_letter_code
_entity_poly.pdbx_strand_id
1 'polypeptide(L)'
;MRTLICAVFLAAGLSAQGNGGHDSGEKVDLYTINRIRNEAFQNSKVMENAFYLTDVYGPRLTGSPGIQAAAEWAVRRFNEWGLSNARLEKWGPFGRTWYCVRFTAHMKEP
;
A
#
# COMPACT_ATOMS: atom_id res chain seq x y z
N MET A 1 37.56 51.24 35.52
CA MET A 1 36.18 50.83 35.80
C MET A 1 36.08 49.33 35.56
N ARG A 2 36.45 48.53 36.57
CA ARG A 2 35.57 47.71 37.45
C ARG A 2 35.21 46.35 36.85
N THR A 3 36.14 45.44 37.10
CA THR A 3 36.07 43.98 37.15
C THR A 3 34.95 43.43 38.03
N LEU A 4 34.45 42.23 37.67
CA LEU A 4 34.01 41.08 38.50
C LEU A 4 32.92 41.29 39.57
N ILE A 5 31.88 40.45 39.57
CA ILE A 5 31.20 39.86 40.76
C ILE A 5 30.34 38.64 40.33
N CYS A 6 30.67 37.49 40.94
CA CYS A 6 29.87 36.34 41.44
C CYS A 6 28.54 35.96 40.75
N ALA A 7 28.26 34.73 40.28
CA ALA A 7 28.45 33.38 40.83
C ALA A 7 27.83 33.15 42.23
N VAL A 8 26.56 32.72 42.30
CA VAL A 8 25.94 31.89 43.38
C VAL A 8 24.69 31.19 42.78
N PHE A 9 24.74 29.87 42.48
CA PHE A 9 24.14 28.72 43.23
C PHE A 9 22.59 28.82 43.39
N LEU A 10 21.74 27.81 43.19
CA LEU A 10 21.84 26.40 43.61
C LEU A 10 20.69 25.55 42.99
N ALA A 11 20.96 24.25 42.87
CA ALA A 11 20.18 23.11 42.37
C ALA A 11 18.69 22.96 42.73
N ALA A 12 17.93 22.36 41.80
CA ALA A 12 16.95 21.31 42.09
C ALA A 12 16.85 20.38 40.87
N GLY A 13 17.07 19.09 41.11
CA GLY A 13 17.16 18.07 40.07
C GLY A 13 15.83 17.77 39.37
N LEU A 14 15.95 17.35 38.11
CA LEU A 14 15.07 16.33 37.55
C LEU A 14 15.90 15.39 36.68
N SER A 15 16.32 14.30 37.31
CA SER A 15 16.85 13.12 36.65
C SER A 15 15.74 12.38 35.91
N ALA A 16 16.10 11.90 34.71
CA ALA A 16 15.63 10.68 34.06
C ALA A 16 14.18 10.60 33.56
N GLN A 17 14.02 10.71 32.24
CA GLN A 17 13.44 9.70 31.34
C GLN A 17 13.67 10.23 29.92
N GLY A 18 14.44 9.58 29.04
CA GLY A 18 14.34 8.17 28.72
C GLY A 18 13.48 8.03 27.48
N ASN A 19 14.08 8.25 26.31
CA ASN A 19 13.86 7.40 25.14
C ASN A 19 14.87 7.78 24.06
N GLY A 20 15.98 7.04 24.04
CA GLY A 20 16.65 6.73 22.78
C GLY A 20 15.68 5.90 21.96
N GLY A 21 14.89 6.56 21.12
CA GLY A 21 14.16 5.95 20.03
C GLY A 21 15.01 6.09 18.78
N HIS A 22 15.46 4.97 18.24
CA HIS A 22 16.11 4.92 16.95
C HIS A 22 15.25 5.63 15.90
N ASP A 23 15.70 6.79 15.41
CA ASP A 23 15.19 7.34 14.16
C ASP A 23 16.40 7.53 13.26
N SER A 24 16.63 6.54 12.40
CA SER A 24 17.53 6.69 11.27
C SER A 24 16.94 7.81 10.41
N GLY A 25 17.44 9.04 10.62
CA GLY A 25 16.75 10.29 10.28
C GLY A 25 16.37 10.48 8.82
N GLU A 26 15.23 9.91 8.43
CA GLU A 26 14.48 10.33 7.25
C GLU A 26 13.58 11.51 7.66
N LYS A 27 13.83 12.68 7.09
CA LYS A 27 12.94 13.83 7.30
C LYS A 27 11.62 13.57 6.59
N VAL A 28 10.53 13.54 7.35
CA VAL A 28 9.18 13.37 6.80
C VAL A 28 8.82 14.56 5.90
N ASP A 29 8.62 14.30 4.61
CA ASP A 29 8.16 15.31 3.66
C ASP A 29 6.62 15.44 3.68
N LEU A 30 6.14 16.42 4.45
CA LEU A 30 4.72 16.73 4.56
C LEU A 30 4.09 17.21 3.23
N TYR A 31 4.88 17.81 2.33
CA TYR A 31 4.37 18.27 1.04
C TYR A 31 3.96 17.08 0.16
N THR A 32 4.83 16.08 0.04
CA THR A 32 4.53 14.85 -0.70
C THR A 32 3.35 14.10 -0.09
N ILE A 33 3.28 14.02 1.26
CA ILE A 33 2.13 13.39 1.95
C ILE A 33 0.81 14.09 1.60
N ASN A 34 0.79 15.42 1.61
CA ASN A 34 -0.41 16.18 1.26
C ASN A 34 -0.82 15.97 -0.20
N ARG A 35 0.15 15.87 -1.12
CA ARG A 35 -0.13 15.54 -2.53
C ARG A 35 -0.72 14.15 -2.70
N ILE A 36 -0.18 13.15 -2.01
CA ILE A 36 -0.72 11.78 -2.02
C ILE A 36 -2.16 11.78 -1.49
N ARG A 37 -2.42 12.49 -0.38
CA ARG A 37 -3.77 12.61 0.18
C ARG A 37 -4.73 13.28 -0.82
N ASN A 38 -4.30 14.35 -1.48
CA ASN A 38 -5.12 15.03 -2.48
C ASN A 38 -5.48 14.11 -3.64
N GLU A 39 -4.50 13.35 -4.17
CA GLU A 39 -4.75 12.38 -5.24
C GLU A 39 -5.75 11.30 -4.80
N ALA A 40 -5.62 10.79 -3.57
CA ALA A 40 -6.50 9.76 -3.04
C ALA A 40 -7.97 10.18 -2.93
N PHE A 41 -8.25 11.46 -2.63
CA PHE A 41 -9.62 11.97 -2.46
C PHE A 41 -10.18 12.70 -3.68
N GLN A 42 -9.36 13.43 -4.43
CA GLN A 42 -9.82 14.24 -5.56
C GLN A 42 -9.75 13.51 -6.90
N ASN A 43 -8.88 12.51 -7.04
CA ASN A 43 -8.70 11.77 -8.29
C ASN A 43 -8.58 10.26 -8.05
N SER A 44 -9.43 9.75 -7.15
CA SER A 44 -9.41 8.32 -6.82
C SER A 44 -9.73 7.44 -8.04
N LYS A 45 -8.82 6.52 -8.34
CA LYS A 45 -9.01 5.48 -9.37
C LYS A 45 -9.48 4.14 -8.79
N VAL A 46 -9.81 4.09 -7.50
CA VAL A 46 -10.12 2.84 -6.79
C VAL A 46 -11.32 2.12 -7.42
N MET A 47 -12.41 2.84 -7.68
CA MET A 47 -13.63 2.22 -8.22
C MET A 47 -13.46 1.73 -9.66
N GLU A 48 -12.71 2.47 -10.48
CA GLU A 48 -12.37 2.06 -11.85
C GLU A 48 -11.53 0.77 -11.82
N ASN A 49 -10.46 0.75 -11.03
CA ASN A 49 -9.59 -0.42 -10.91
C ASN A 49 -10.33 -1.62 -10.31
N ALA A 50 -11.19 -1.39 -9.32
CA ALA A 50 -12.02 -2.43 -8.72
C ALA A 50 -12.94 -3.05 -9.77
N PHE A 51 -13.67 -2.23 -10.55
CA PHE A 51 -14.56 -2.71 -11.61
C PHE A 51 -13.86 -3.63 -12.62
N TYR A 52 -12.67 -3.25 -13.10
CA TYR A 52 -11.91 -4.11 -14.01
C TYR A 52 -11.57 -5.44 -13.35
N LEU A 53 -11.09 -5.42 -12.10
CA LEU A 53 -10.73 -6.63 -11.40
C LEU A 53 -11.97 -7.51 -11.11
N THR A 54 -13.05 -6.94 -10.58
CA THR A 54 -14.20 -7.68 -10.04
C THR A 54 -15.26 -8.04 -11.07
N ASP A 55 -15.50 -7.18 -12.06
CA ASP A 55 -16.61 -7.34 -12.99
C ASP A 55 -16.10 -7.78 -14.37
N VAL A 56 -15.00 -7.18 -14.86
CA VAL A 56 -14.45 -7.54 -16.18
C VAL A 56 -13.68 -8.85 -16.13
N TYR A 57 -12.71 -9.00 -15.23
CA TYR A 57 -11.94 -10.24 -15.09
C TYR A 57 -12.59 -11.26 -14.17
N GLY A 58 -13.51 -10.82 -13.29
CA GLY A 58 -14.39 -11.70 -12.56
C GLY A 58 -13.65 -12.65 -11.59
N PRO A 59 -13.99 -13.96 -11.58
CA PRO A 59 -13.44 -14.92 -10.62
C PRO A 59 -11.94 -15.19 -10.84
N ARG A 60 -11.11 -14.81 -9.85
CA ARG A 60 -9.64 -14.90 -9.89
C ARG A 60 -9.11 -16.06 -9.05
N LEU A 61 -9.63 -17.27 -9.29
CA LEU A 61 -9.13 -18.47 -8.62
C LEU A 61 -7.70 -18.77 -9.06
N THR A 62 -6.82 -19.15 -8.14
CA THR A 62 -5.40 -19.39 -8.45
C THR A 62 -5.23 -20.47 -9.54
N GLY A 63 -4.43 -20.16 -10.55
CA GLY A 63 -4.21 -21.00 -11.74
C GLY A 63 -5.34 -20.98 -12.77
N SER A 64 -6.45 -20.28 -12.52
CA SER A 64 -7.52 -20.15 -13.51
C SER A 64 -7.19 -19.14 -14.62
N PRO A 65 -7.90 -19.15 -15.76
CA PRO A 65 -7.73 -18.12 -16.79
C PRO A 65 -8.02 -16.69 -16.30
N GLY A 66 -8.95 -16.53 -15.34
CA GLY A 66 -9.34 -15.21 -14.81
C GLY A 66 -8.22 -14.51 -14.03
N ILE A 67 -7.46 -15.24 -13.20
CA ILE A 67 -6.33 -14.63 -12.48
C ILE A 67 -5.20 -14.24 -13.43
N GLN A 68 -4.95 -15.02 -14.48
CA GLN A 68 -3.92 -14.71 -15.48
C GLN A 68 -4.27 -13.42 -16.24
N ALA A 69 -5.50 -13.30 -16.74
CA ALA A 69 -5.95 -12.11 -17.46
C ALA A 69 -5.95 -10.85 -16.57
N ALA A 70 -6.37 -10.98 -15.31
CA ALA A 70 -6.32 -9.88 -14.35
C ALA A 70 -4.89 -9.44 -14.03
N ALA A 71 -3.95 -10.39 -13.90
CA ALA A 71 -2.55 -10.10 -13.64
C ALA A 71 -1.90 -9.37 -14.83
N GLU A 72 -2.16 -9.82 -16.06
CA GLU A 72 -1.69 -9.15 -17.28
C GLU A 72 -2.26 -7.73 -17.41
N TRP A 73 -3.52 -7.53 -17.05
CA TRP A 73 -4.11 -6.20 -16.98
C TRP A 73 -3.43 -5.31 -15.95
N ALA A 74 -3.16 -5.83 -14.75
CA ALA A 74 -2.47 -5.06 -13.71
C ALA A 74 -1.08 -4.60 -14.16
N VAL A 75 -0.33 -5.47 -14.85
CA VAL A 75 0.98 -5.11 -15.42
C VAL A 75 0.84 -4.00 -16.46
N ARG A 76 -0.14 -4.09 -17.38
CA ARG A 76 -0.40 -3.01 -18.35
C ARG A 76 -0.73 -1.69 -17.65
N ARG A 77 -1.60 -1.73 -16.63
CA ARG A 77 -2.00 -0.55 -15.87
C ARG A 77 -0.83 0.10 -15.12
N PHE A 78 0.06 -0.70 -14.54
CA PHE A 78 1.28 -0.21 -13.92
C PHE A 78 2.24 0.43 -14.93
N ASN A 79 2.38 -0.14 -16.12
CA ASN A 79 3.19 0.45 -17.19
C ASN A 79 2.60 1.81 -17.65
N GLU A 80 1.27 1.92 -17.77
CA GLU A 80 0.60 3.20 -18.10
C GLU A 80 0.86 4.29 -17.05
N TRP A 81 0.99 3.92 -15.78
CA TRP A 81 1.35 4.85 -14.69
C TRP A 81 2.84 5.18 -14.64
N GLY A 82 3.66 4.58 -15.51
CA GLY A 82 5.09 4.85 -15.62
C GLY A 82 5.97 4.03 -14.69
N LEU A 83 5.50 2.89 -14.17
CA LEU A 83 6.36 1.98 -13.40
C LEU A 83 7.36 1.30 -14.34
N SER A 84 8.65 1.36 -14.00
CA SER A 84 9.74 0.90 -14.86
C SER A 84 9.96 -0.62 -14.86
N ASN A 85 9.39 -1.36 -13.92
CA ASN A 85 9.68 -2.79 -13.72
C ASN A 85 8.43 -3.64 -13.44
N ALA A 86 7.29 -3.27 -14.02
CA ALA A 86 6.07 -4.05 -13.87
C ALA A 86 6.15 -5.33 -14.73
N ARG A 87 6.15 -6.49 -14.07
CA ARG A 87 6.18 -7.81 -14.71
C ARG A 87 5.43 -8.83 -13.87
N LEU A 88 5.09 -9.95 -14.50
CA LEU A 88 4.58 -11.12 -13.78
C LEU A 88 5.75 -11.96 -13.31
N GLU A 89 5.75 -12.31 -12.03
CA GLU A 89 6.70 -13.28 -11.47
C GLU A 89 6.02 -14.63 -11.29
N LYS A 90 6.69 -15.68 -11.76
CA LYS A 90 6.19 -17.04 -11.58
C LYS A 90 6.37 -17.43 -10.12
N TRP A 91 5.31 -17.97 -9.54
CA TRP A 91 5.32 -18.48 -8.18
C TRP A 91 4.97 -19.97 -8.13
N GLY A 92 5.82 -20.73 -7.43
CA GLY A 92 5.69 -22.17 -7.14
C GLY A 92 5.93 -23.10 -8.33
N PRO A 93 5.78 -24.42 -8.11
CA PRO A 93 4.90 -25.26 -8.91
C PRO A 93 3.49 -25.18 -8.30
N PHE A 94 2.58 -24.46 -8.94
CA PHE A 94 1.16 -24.56 -8.59
C PHE A 94 0.64 -25.92 -9.10
N GLY A 95 -0.03 -26.69 -8.24
CA GLY A 95 -0.56 -28.01 -8.59
C GLY A 95 -1.71 -27.95 -9.60
N ARG A 96 -2.67 -28.87 -9.49
CA ARG A 96 -3.86 -28.84 -10.35
C ARG A 96 -4.72 -27.61 -10.03
N THR A 97 -5.12 -26.89 -11.07
CA THR A 97 -6.07 -25.76 -10.97
C THR A 97 -7.50 -26.23 -11.20
N TRP A 98 -8.45 -25.35 -10.91
CA TRP A 98 -9.88 -25.53 -11.11
C TRP A 98 -10.46 -24.33 -11.85
N TYR A 99 -11.49 -24.55 -12.66
CA TYR A 99 -12.26 -23.50 -13.30
C TYR A 99 -13.70 -23.96 -13.46
N CYS A 100 -14.66 -23.09 -13.10
CA CYS A 100 -16.08 -23.42 -13.24
C CYS A 100 -16.49 -23.24 -14.70
N VAL A 101 -16.75 -24.34 -15.40
CA VAL A 101 -17.22 -24.32 -16.80
C VAL A 101 -18.74 -24.13 -16.86
N ARG A 102 -19.46 -24.75 -15.93
CA ARG A 102 -20.93 -24.68 -15.86
C ARG A 102 -21.41 -24.91 -14.44
N PHE A 103 -22.31 -24.06 -13.99
CA PHE A 103 -23.09 -24.22 -12.77
C PHE A 103 -24.57 -24.02 -13.11
N THR A 104 -25.44 -24.86 -12.58
CA THR A 104 -26.88 -24.74 -12.78
C THR A 104 -27.58 -25.14 -11.48
N ALA A 105 -28.44 -24.27 -10.98
CA ALA A 105 -29.28 -24.52 -9.82
C ALA A 105 -30.72 -24.13 -10.15
N HIS A 106 -31.67 -24.95 -9.75
CA HIS A 106 -33.10 -24.72 -9.97
C HIS A 106 -33.81 -24.71 -8.61
N MET A 107 -34.34 -23.55 -8.22
CA MET A 107 -35.19 -23.40 -7.04
C MET A 107 -36.62 -23.73 -7.44
N LYS A 108 -37.23 -24.69 -6.73
CA LYS A 108 -38.62 -25.10 -7.02
C LYS A 108 -39.64 -24.25 -6.28
N GLU A 109 -39.40 -24.00 -4.99
CA GLU A 109 -40.24 -23.18 -4.11
C GLU A 109 -39.30 -22.43 -3.14
N PRO A 110 -39.64 -21.20 -2.71
CA PRO A 110 -38.80 -20.33 -1.88
C PRO A 110 -38.66 -20.81 -0.43
#